data_AF-A0A2W6E355-F1
#
_entry.id   AF-A0A2W6E355-F1
#
_cell.length_a   1.000
_cell.length_b   1.000
_cell.length_c   1.000
_cell.angle_alpha   90.00
_cell.angle_beta   90.00
_cell.angle_gamma   90.00
#
_symmetry.space_group_name_H-M   'P 1'
#
loop_
_entity.id
_entity.type
_entity.pdbx_description
1 polymer ?
#
loop_
_entity_poly.entity_id
_entity_poly.type
_entity_poly.pdbx_seq_one_letter_code
_entity_poly.pdbx_strand_id
1 'polypeptide(L)' 'MNGLDPAGIAWLRSLLRSLAAKGRTVVLASHLLGEIAQTADHVLIVSAGQLRFAGPLREIGETNEALESAFLNLT' A
#
# COMPACT_ATOMS: atom_id res chain seq x y z
N MET A 1 2.61 9.77 2.10
CA MET A 1 2.75 10.30 3.48
C MET A 1 4.01 11.16 3.67
N ASN A 2 4.67 11.58 2.58
CA ASN A 2 5.92 12.33 2.69
C ASN A 2 5.69 13.71 3.35
N GLY A 3 6.52 14.07 4.33
CA GLY A 3 6.41 15.31 5.10
C GLY A 3 5.54 15.25 6.37
N LEU A 4 4.95 14.09 6.69
CA LEU A 4 4.36 13.83 8.01
C LEU A 4 5.40 13.24 8.95
N ASP A 5 5.35 13.63 10.21
CA ASP A 5 6.13 12.99 11.27
C ASP A 5 5.57 11.57 11.56
N PRO A 6 6.31 10.71 12.28
CA PRO A 6 5.86 9.35 12.55
C PRO A 6 4.48 9.26 13.21
N ALA A 7 4.12 10.22 14.06
CA ALA A 7 2.79 10.27 14.68
C ALA A 7 1.71 10.65 13.66
N GLY A 8 1.97 11.61 12.77
CA GLY A 8 1.07 11.95 11.67
C GLY A 8 0.84 10.78 10.70
N ILE A 9 1.87 10.00 10.41
CA ILE A 9 1.77 8.76 9.62
C ILE A 9 0.88 7.75 10.33
N ALA A 10 1.09 7.51 11.62
CA ALA A 10 0.26 6.59 12.41
C ALA A 10 -1.21 7.05 12.47
N TRP A 11 -1.46 8.35 12.64
CA TRP A 11 -2.81 8.91 12.65
C TRP A 11 -3.53 8.75 11.31
N LEU A 12 -2.88 9.11 10.21
CA LEU A 12 -3.43 8.90 8.86
C LEU A 12 -3.65 7.40 8.62
N ARG A 13 -2.76 6.57 9.17
CA ARG A 13 -2.90 5.11 9.21
C ARG A 13 -3.95 4.57 10.19
N SER A 14 -4.57 5.40 11.02
CA SER A 14 -5.81 5.00 11.69
C SER A 14 -7.02 5.47 10.89
N LEU A 15 -6.94 6.69 10.34
CA LEU A 15 -8.03 7.32 9.60
C LEU A 15 -8.46 6.50 8.39
N LEU A 16 -7.54 6.15 7.47
CA LEU A 16 -7.90 5.46 6.23
C LEU A 16 -8.55 4.08 6.50
N ARG A 17 -8.02 3.34 7.48
CA ARG A 17 -8.53 2.06 8.00
C ARG A 17 -9.94 2.23 8.57
N SER A 18 -10.16 3.28 9.36
CA SER A 18 -11.50 3.58 9.90
C SER A 18 -12.52 3.95 8.82
N LEU A 19 -12.09 4.60 7.73
CA LEU A 19 -12.95 4.92 6.61
C LEU A 19 -13.32 3.65 5.83
N ALA A 20 -12.33 2.79 5.56
CA ALA A 20 -12.53 1.50 4.93
C ALA A 20 -13.48 0.60 5.74
N ALA A 21 -13.28 0.52 7.06
CA ALA A 21 -14.14 -0.24 7.97
C ALA A 21 -15.61 0.24 7.99
N LYS A 22 -15.88 1.47 7.53
CA LYS A 22 -17.24 2.00 7.35
C LYS A 22 -17.83 1.67 5.96
N GLY A 23 -17.23 0.73 5.22
CA GLY A 23 -17.66 0.31 3.90
C GLY A 23 -17.29 1.28 2.77
N ARG A 24 -16.31 2.16 2.98
CA ARG A 24 -15.84 3.10 1.94
C ARG A 24 -14.66 2.53 1.18
N THR A 25 -14.62 2.71 -0.13
CA THR A 25 -13.40 2.46 -0.92
C THR A 25 -12.42 3.60 -0.73
N VAL A 26 -11.20 3.27 -0.32
CA VAL A 26 -10.10 4.24 -0.15
C VAL A 26 -8.98 3.87 -1.12
N VAL A 27 -8.57 4.84 -1.95
CA VAL A 27 -7.44 4.68 -2.86
C VAL A 27 -6.25 5.48 -2.31
N LEU A 28 -5.12 4.81 -2.12
CA LEU A 28 -3.86 5.41 -1.70
C LEU A 28 -2.80 5.15 -2.78
N ALA A 29 -2.23 6.22 -3.33
CA ALA A 29 -1.04 6.16 -4.16
C ALA A 29 0.19 6.52 -3.31
N SER A 30 1.10 5.58 -3.13
CA SER A 30 2.39 5.80 -2.43
C SER A 30 3.49 4.99 -3.11
N HIS A 31 4.71 5.51 -3.09
CA HIS A 31 5.92 4.77 -3.48
C HIS A 31 6.61 4.13 -2.26
N LEU A 32 6.12 4.40 -1.04
CA LEU A 32 6.67 3.86 0.19
C LEU A 32 6.02 2.50 0.49
N LEU A 33 6.71 1.43 0.13
CA LEU A 33 6.18 0.06 0.23
C LEU A 33 5.78 -0.34 1.65
N GLY A 34 6.55 0.10 2.66
CA GLY A 34 6.23 -0.18 4.06
C GLY A 34 4.90 0.41 4.53
N GLU A 35 4.44 1.49 3.91
CA GLU A 35 3.13 2.07 4.22
C GLU A 35 2.00 1.25 3.61
N ILE A 36 2.20 0.77 2.38
CA ILE A 36 1.25 -0.06 1.65
C ILE A 36 1.06 -1.39 2.39
N ALA A 37 2.16 -2.03 2.78
CA ALA A 37 2.14 -3.30 3.52
C ALA A 37 1.32 -3.23 4.81
N GLN A 38 1.30 -2.07 5.49
CA GLN A 38 0.58 -1.87 6.76
C GLN A 38 -0.84 -1.30 6.59
N THR A 39 -1.29 -1.04 5.37
CA THR A 39 -2.50 -0.24 5.12
C THR A 39 -3.48 -0.86 4.15
N ALA A 40 -2.99 -1.57 3.14
CA ALA A 40 -3.78 -1.93 1.98
C ALA A 40 -4.20 -3.41 2.02
N ASP A 41 -5.48 -3.67 1.72
CA ASP A 41 -5.98 -5.03 1.50
C ASP A 41 -5.67 -5.52 0.08
N HIS A 42 -5.63 -4.58 -0.87
CA HIS A 42 -5.35 -4.80 -2.29
C HIS A 42 -4.26 -3.83 -2.78
N VAL A 43 -3.43 -4.28 -3.71
CA VAL A 43 -2.35 -3.48 -4.30
C VAL A 43 -2.40 -3.51 -5.82
N LEU A 44 -2.11 -2.37 -6.43
CA LEU A 44 -1.87 -2.23 -7.86
C LEU A 44 -0.42 -1.78 -8.05
N ILE A 45 0.34 -2.53 -8.85
CA ILE A 45 1.71 -2.18 -9.20
C ILE A 45 1.72 -1.70 -10.65
N VAL A 46 2.18 -0.46 -10.84
CA VAL A 46 2.30 0.17 -12.15
C VAL A 46 3.77 0.46 -12.43
N SER A 47 4.27 0.01 -13.57
CA SER A 47 5.63 0.29 -14.05
C SER A 47 5.60 0.65 -15.52
N ALA A 48 6.32 1.71 -15.90
CA ALA A 48 6.42 2.21 -17.27
C ALA A 48 5.05 2.42 -17.96
N GLY A 49 4.06 2.93 -17.22
CA GLY A 49 2.70 3.17 -17.72
C GLY A 49 1.84 1.91 -17.91
N GLN A 50 2.32 0.74 -17.48
CA GLN A 50 1.60 -0.52 -17.56
C GLN A 50 1.28 -1.09 -16.18
N LEU A 51 0.08 -1.66 -16.05
CA LEU A 51 -0.33 -2.42 -14.86
C LEU A 51 0.38 -3.77 -14.86
N ARG A 52 1.27 -3.98 -13.88
CA ARG A 52 2.08 -5.20 -13.72
C ARG A 52 1.42 -6.21 -12.79
N PHE A 53 0.65 -5.72 -11.80
CA PHE A 53 -0.11 -6.55 -10.87
C PHE A 53 -1.35 -5.81 -10.38
N ALA A 54 -2.44 -6.55 -10.15
CA ALA A 54 -3.62 -6.08 -9.44
C ALA A 54 -4.25 -7.24 -8.68
N GLY A 55 -4.32 -7.14 -7.36
CA GLY A 55 -4.84 -8.22 -6.53
C GLY A 55 -4.71 -7.96 -5.04
N PRO A 56 -5.16 -8.93 -4.21
CA PRO A 56 -4.96 -8.92 -2.76
C PRO A 56 -3.47 -8.84 -2.41
N LEU A 57 -3.12 -8.08 -1.37
CA LEU A 57 -1.73 -7.96 -0.92
C LEU A 57 -1.12 -9.31 -0.52
N ARG A 58 -1.93 -10.20 0.05
CA ARG A 58 -1.55 -11.58 0.43
C ARG A 58 -0.98 -12.43 -0.71
N GLU A 59 -1.26 -12.11 -1.97
CA GLU A 59 -0.69 -12.84 -3.13
C GLU A 59 0.76 -12.43 -3.42
N ILE A 60 1.15 -11.25 -2.96
CA ILE A 60 2.53 -10.75 -3.06
C ILE A 60 3.35 -11.11 -1.82
N GLY A 61 2.69 -11.07 -0.65
CA GLY A 61 3.29 -11.28 0.65
C GLY A 61 2.99 -10.11 1.58
N GLU A 62 2.72 -10.43 2.85
CA GLU A 62 2.26 -9.44 3.85
C GLU A 62 3.42 -8.69 4.52
N THR A 63 4.65 -9.15 4.32
CA THR A 63 5.86 -8.51 4.84
C THR A 63 6.37 -7.42 3.90
N ASN A 64 7.04 -6.42 4.46
CA ASN A 64 7.67 -5.37 3.67
C ASN A 64 8.74 -5.95 2.70
N GLU A 65 9.56 -6.92 3.13
CA GLU A 65 10.57 -7.52 2.25
C GLU A 65 9.95 -8.26 1.05
N ALA A 66 8.83 -8.96 1.26
CA ALA A 66 8.13 -9.65 0.17
C ALA A 66 7.55 -8.68 -0.85
N LEU A 67 6.92 -7.60 -0.39
CA LEU A 67 6.37 -6.57 -1.27
C LEU A 67 7.48 -5.86 -2.06
N GLU A 68 8.61 -5.57 -1.42
CA GLU A 68 9.79 -5.00 -2.08
C GLU A 68 10.36 -5.95 -3.15
N SER A 69 10.54 -7.22 -2.80
CA SER A 69 11.04 -8.23 -3.74
C SER A 69 10.13 -8.39 -4.96
N ALA A 70 8.82 -8.42 -4.74
CA ALA A 70 7.86 -8.51 -5.83
C ALA A 70 7.80 -7.24 -6.68
N PHE A 71 7.89 -6.06 -6.08
CA PHE A 71 7.99 -4.82 -6.83
C PHE A 71 9.21 -4.85 -7.76
N LEU A 72 10.39 -5.21 -7.24
CA LEU A 72 11.62 -5.32 -8.04
C LEU A 72 11.52 -6.37 -9.16
N ASN A 73 10.81 -7.47 -8.95
CA ASN A 73 10.59 -8.48 -9.98
C ASN A 73 9.60 -8.02 -11.08
N LEU A 74 8.72 -7.09 -10.76
CA LEU A 74 7.64 -6.65 -11.63
C LEU A 74 7.95 -5.36 -12.39
N THR A 75 8.94 -4.58 -11.96
CA THR A 75 9.32 -3.30 -12.58
C THR A 75 10.56 -3.42 -13.44
#